data_AF-A0A1F5G736-F1
#
_entry.id   AF-A0A1F5G736-F1
#
_cell.length_a   1.000
_cell.length_b   1.000
_cell.length_c   1.000
_cell.angle_alpha   90.00
_cell.angle_beta   90.00
_cell.angle_gamma   90.00
#
_symmetry.space_group_name_H-M   'P 1'
#
loop_
_entity.id
_entity.type
_entity.pdbx_description
1 polymer ?
#
loop_
_entity_poly.entity_id
_entity_poly.type
_entity_poly.pdbx_seq_one_letter_code
_entity_poly.pdbx_strand_id
1 'polypeptide(L)'
;MKQMDQKNLIKFLGFWIVNAILLSIFSSLYARDVALGNASVAKPAAATVNSLILAIVVYFVPDLIKKLDLKLKISDEKVLLVGYFLADFVALWVLKRLADFTGLGIGSILHVLVIAVVLSLVQVGVKRYSSKLLKKN
;
A
#
# COMPACT_ATOMS: atom_id res chain seq x y z
N MET A 1 -10.26 8.13 20.01
CA MET A 1 -9.82 8.09 18.60
C MET A 1 -9.69 9.52 18.11
N LYS A 2 -8.55 9.91 17.52
CA LYS A 2 -8.35 11.26 16.97
C LYS A 2 -9.28 11.39 15.76
N GLN A 3 -10.18 12.37 15.72
CA GLN A 3 -11.02 12.60 14.53
C GLN A 3 -10.14 12.72 13.29
N MET A 4 -10.52 12.04 12.21
CA MET A 4 -9.76 12.06 10.97
C MET A 4 -9.92 13.42 10.31
N ASP A 5 -8.94 14.29 10.52
CA ASP A 5 -8.84 15.59 9.86
C ASP A 5 -8.80 15.42 8.32
N GLN A 6 -9.34 16.39 7.59
CA GLN A 6 -9.39 16.45 6.13
C GLN A 6 -8.00 16.23 5.51
N LYS A 7 -6.95 16.77 6.13
CA LYS A 7 -5.56 16.59 5.69
C LYS A 7 -5.09 15.13 5.73
N ASN A 8 -5.59 14.35 6.70
CA ASN A 8 -5.26 12.92 6.84
C ASN A 8 -6.10 12.05 5.91
N LEU A 9 -7.37 12.42 5.70
CA LEU A 9 -8.25 11.75 4.74
C LEU A 9 -7.69 11.85 3.32
N ILE A 10 -7.22 13.02 2.89
CA ILE A 10 -6.61 13.20 1.55
C ILE A 10 -5.39 12.30 1.35
N LYS A 11 -4.54 12.16 2.38
CA LYS A 11 -3.37 11.27 2.32
C LYS A 11 -3.79 9.80 2.22
N PHE A 12 -4.76 9.39 3.04
CA PHE A 12 -5.29 8.03 3.03
C PHE A 12 -5.90 7.66 1.68
N LEU A 13 -6.76 8.52 1.14
CA LEU A 13 -7.35 8.34 -0.18
C LEU A 13 -6.29 8.30 -1.28
N GLY A 14 -5.25 9.14 -1.17
CA GLY A 14 -4.11 9.12 -2.08
C GLY A 14 -3.40 7.76 -2.11
N PHE A 15 -3.13 7.16 -0.94
CA PHE A 15 -2.57 5.81 -0.88
C PHE A 15 -3.50 4.77 -1.47
N TRP A 16 -4.79 4.83 -1.13
CA TRP A 16 -5.77 3.87 -1.60
C TRP A 16 -5.90 3.84 -3.12
N ILE A 17 -6.09 5.01 -3.73
CA ILE A 17 -6.24 5.14 -5.19
C ILE A 17 -4.98 4.68 -5.90
N VAL A 18 -3.80 5.10 -5.44
CA VAL A 18 -2.53 4.70 -6.05
C VAL A 18 -2.29 3.20 -5.92
N ASN A 19 -2.57 2.60 -4.77
CA ASN A 19 -2.45 1.16 -4.57
C ASN A 19 -3.41 0.40 -5.52
N ALA A 20 -4.65 0.88 -5.70
CA ALA A 20 -5.62 0.26 -6.62
C ALA A 20 -5.14 0.29 -8.08
N ILE A 21 -4.63 1.44 -8.52
CA ILE A 21 -4.06 1.61 -9.87
C ILE A 21 -2.87 0.68 -10.05
N LEU A 22 -1.92 0.66 -9.11
CA LEU A 22 -0.72 -0.15 -9.21
C LEU A 22 -1.03 -1.65 -9.23
N LEU A 23 -1.89 -2.15 -8.34
CA LEU A 23 -2.31 -3.55 -8.37
C LEU A 23 -2.99 -3.92 -9.70
N SER A 24 -3.81 -3.03 -10.24
CA SER A 24 -4.48 -3.24 -11.53
C SER A 24 -3.49 -3.30 -12.70
N ILE A 25 -2.46 -2.44 -12.68
CA ILE A 25 -1.36 -2.46 -13.66
C ILE A 25 -0.58 -3.77 -13.54
N PHE A 26 -0.17 -4.17 -12.33
CA PHE A 26 0.56 -5.42 -12.12
C PHE A 26 -0.23 -6.65 -12.57
N SER A 27 -1.53 -6.71 -12.26
CA SER A 27 -2.37 -7.81 -12.73
C SER A 27 -2.53 -7.84 -14.25
N SER A 28 -2.41 -6.70 -14.93
CA SER A 28 -2.48 -6.63 -16.39
C SER A 28 -1.15 -6.98 -17.05
N LEU A 29 -0.02 -6.55 -16.49
CA LEU A 29 1.33 -6.82 -17.01
C LEU A 29 1.80 -8.25 -16.72
N TYR A 30 1.46 -8.78 -15.55
CA TYR A 30 1.89 -10.09 -15.06
C TYR A 30 0.70 -11.04 -14.94
N ALA A 31 -0.20 -11.07 -15.92
CA ALA A 31 -1.47 -11.82 -15.84
C ALA A 31 -1.31 -13.33 -15.53
N ARG A 32 -0.14 -13.92 -15.79
CA ARG A 32 0.17 -15.31 -15.43
C ARG A 32 0.51 -15.49 -13.94
N ASP A 33 1.11 -14.48 -13.32
CA ASP A 33 1.70 -14.55 -11.98
C ASP A 33 0.97 -13.66 -10.97
N VAL A 34 0.14 -12.72 -11.41
CA VAL A 34 -0.60 -11.78 -10.58
C VAL A 34 -2.05 -11.72 -11.05
N ALA A 35 -2.93 -12.37 -10.30
CA ALA A 35 -4.36 -12.40 -10.55
C ALA A 35 -5.11 -11.49 -9.58
N LEU A 36 -6.02 -10.69 -10.12
CA LEU A 36 -7.02 -9.95 -9.36
C LEU A 36 -8.40 -10.51 -9.68
N GLY A 37 -9.07 -10.99 -8.66
CA GLY A 37 -10.32 -11.73 -8.74
C GLY A 37 -10.09 -13.25 -8.73
N ASN A 38 -11.12 -13.98 -8.32
CA ASN A 38 -11.18 -15.43 -8.34
C ASN A 38 -12.64 -15.87 -8.61
N ALA A 39 -12.95 -17.16 -8.47
CA ALA A 39 -14.30 -17.67 -8.69
C ALA A 39 -15.37 -17.07 -7.74
N SER A 40 -14.95 -16.58 -6.57
CA SER A 40 -15.84 -16.04 -5.53
C SER A 40 -15.82 -14.51 -5.47
N VAL A 41 -14.78 -13.85 -5.98
CA VAL A 41 -14.56 -12.41 -5.87
C VAL A 41 -14.31 -11.79 -7.24
N ALA A 42 -15.18 -10.86 -7.64
CA ALA A 42 -15.03 -10.12 -8.89
C ALA A 42 -13.74 -9.26 -8.89
N LYS A 43 -13.09 -9.17 -10.05
CA LYS A 43 -11.82 -8.42 -10.23
C LYS A 43 -11.86 -6.98 -9.69
N PRO A 44 -12.90 -6.15 -9.95
CA PRO A 44 -12.96 -4.79 -9.41
C PRO A 44 -13.09 -4.76 -7.88
N ALA A 45 -13.84 -5.70 -7.30
CA ALA A 45 -14.00 -5.82 -5.85
C ALA A 45 -12.67 -6.23 -5.20
N ALA A 46 -11.97 -7.22 -5.76
CA ALA A 46 -10.65 -7.63 -5.32
C ALA A 46 -9.65 -6.46 -5.37
N ALA A 47 -9.61 -5.70 -6.47
CA ALA A 47 -8.73 -4.54 -6.59
C ALA A 47 -9.03 -3.48 -5.52
N THR A 48 -10.31 -3.20 -5.28
CA THR A 48 -10.77 -2.19 -4.32
C THR A 48 -10.45 -2.57 -2.88
N VAL A 49 -10.75 -3.82 -2.50
CA VAL A 49 -10.56 -4.31 -1.12
C VAL A 49 -9.08 -4.48 -0.80
N ASN A 50 -8.29 -5.11 -1.68
CA ASN A 50 -6.87 -5.32 -1.42
C ASN A 50 -6.10 -3.99 -1.35
N SER A 51 -6.41 -3.06 -2.24
CA SER A 51 -5.79 -1.72 -2.20
C SER A 51 -6.16 -0.95 -0.93
N LEU A 52 -7.39 -1.12 -0.42
CA LEU A 52 -7.82 -0.52 0.83
C LEU A 52 -7.05 -1.09 2.02
N ILE A 53 -6.89 -2.41 2.07
CA ILE A 53 -6.11 -3.08 3.13
C ILE A 53 -4.66 -2.56 3.12
N LEU A 54 -4.02 -2.49 1.95
CA LEU A 54 -2.68 -1.94 1.82
C LEU A 54 -2.61 -0.47 2.28
N ALA A 55 -3.60 0.34 1.89
CA ALA A 55 -3.64 1.74 2.29
C ALA A 55 -3.78 1.90 3.81
N ILE A 56 -4.60 1.08 4.47
CA ILE A 56 -4.75 1.04 5.93
C ILE A 56 -3.40 0.70 6.57
N VAL A 57 -2.75 -0.36 6.11
CA VAL A 57 -1.45 -0.81 6.65
C VAL A 57 -0.41 0.31 6.54
N VAL A 58 -0.25 0.89 5.36
CA VAL A 58 0.74 1.95 5.07
C VAL A 58 0.43 3.25 5.81
N TYR A 59 -0.84 3.58 5.98
CA TYR A 59 -1.27 4.78 6.71
C TYR A 59 -0.76 4.78 8.17
N PHE A 60 -0.68 3.61 8.81
CA PHE A 60 -0.20 3.49 10.20
C PHE A 60 1.33 3.43 10.34
N VAL A 61 2.08 3.20 9.26
CA VAL A 61 3.55 3.09 9.30
C VAL A 61 4.24 4.28 9.98
N PRO A 62 3.91 5.55 9.68
CA PRO A 62 4.58 6.69 10.32
C PRO A 62 4.40 6.70 11.84
N ASP A 63 3.24 6.27 12.35
CA ASP A 63 2.97 6.24 13.78
C ASP A 63 3.62 5.03 14.46
N LEU A 64 3.75 3.90 13.75
CA LEU A 64 4.55 2.76 14.21
C LEU A 64 6.04 3.14 14.37
N ILE A 65 6.61 3.85 13.38
CA ILE A 65 8.00 4.33 13.46
C ILE A 65 8.21 5.25 14.68
N LYS A 66 7.26 6.16 14.99
CA LYS A 66 7.33 7.01 16.19
C LYS A 66 7.32 6.18 17.47
N LYS A 67 6.41 5.20 17.55
CA LYS A 67 6.19 4.39 18.76
C LYS A 67 7.37 3.49 19.08
N LEU A 68 8.08 3.00 18.06
CA LEU A 68 9.21 2.11 18.24
C LEU A 68 10.48 2.84 18.75
N ASP A 69 10.40 4.17 18.99
CA ASP A 69 11.52 5.03 19.41
C ASP A 69 12.82 4.75 18.66
N LEU A 70 12.68 4.33 17.40
CA LEU A 70 13.79 4.31 16.49
C LEU A 70 14.21 5.77 16.43
N LYS A 71 15.43 6.11 16.88
CA LYS A 71 16.04 7.46 16.80
C LYS A 71 16.12 8.02 15.37
N LEU A 72 15.44 7.38 14.43
CA LEU A 72 15.24 7.67 13.04
C LEU A 72 14.18 8.76 12.88
N LYS A 73 14.58 9.85 12.22
CA LYS A 73 13.67 10.95 11.93
C LYS A 73 12.68 10.49 10.85
N ILE A 74 11.39 10.60 11.12
CA ILE A 74 10.31 10.33 10.14
C ILE A 74 10.32 11.32 8.97
N SER A 75 11.05 12.43 9.09
CA SER A 75 11.35 13.32 7.97
C SER A 75 12.30 12.70 6.95
N ASP A 76 13.01 11.62 7.29
CA ASP A 76 13.89 10.93 6.37
C ASP A 76 13.07 10.05 5.40
N GLU A 77 13.13 10.42 4.12
CA GLU A 77 12.44 9.68 3.05
C GLU A 77 12.92 8.24 2.97
N LYS A 78 14.18 7.93 3.30
CA LYS A 78 14.71 6.56 3.28
C LYS A 78 14.08 5.69 4.37
N VAL A 79 13.89 6.26 5.56
CA VAL A 79 13.26 5.55 6.70
C VAL A 79 11.80 5.23 6.35
N LEU A 80 11.09 6.18 5.73
CA LEU A 80 9.72 5.96 5.27
C LEU A 80 9.64 4.95 4.13
N LEU A 81 10.57 5.00 3.18
CA LEU A 81 10.63 4.05 2.09
C LEU A 81 10.76 2.63 2.62
N VAL A 82 11.72 2.40 3.53
CA VAL A 82 11.91 1.09 4.16
C VAL A 82 10.69 0.68 4.98
N GLY A 83 10.09 1.60 5.73
CA GLY A 83 8.88 1.33 6.51
C GLY A 83 7.70 0.91 5.63
N TYR A 84 7.44 1.64 4.55
CA TYR A 84 6.39 1.30 3.57
C TYR A 84 6.68 -0.01 2.86
N PHE A 85 7.91 -0.22 2.42
CA PHE A 85 8.33 -1.48 1.81
C PHE A 85 8.06 -2.68 2.71
N LEU A 86 8.49 -2.63 3.98
CA LEU A 86 8.29 -3.73 4.92
C LEU A 86 6.80 -3.97 5.17
N ALA A 87 6.01 -2.90 5.31
CA ALA A 87 4.58 -3.00 5.56
C ALA A 87 3.83 -3.58 4.36
N ASP A 88 4.13 -3.10 3.13
CA ASP A 88 3.57 -3.63 1.89
C ASP A 88 3.99 -5.08 1.66
N PHE A 89 5.26 -5.42 1.89
CA PHE A 89 5.77 -6.78 1.72
C PHE A 89 5.03 -7.76 2.63
N VAL A 90 4.93 -7.44 3.92
CA VAL A 90 4.20 -8.29 4.88
C VAL A 90 2.72 -8.36 4.52
N ALA A 91 2.10 -7.24 4.21
CA ALA A 91 0.68 -7.21 3.85
C ALA A 91 0.38 -8.02 2.59
N LEU A 92 1.14 -7.83 1.50
CA LEU A 92 0.99 -8.60 0.27
C LEU A 92 1.28 -10.08 0.46
N TRP A 93 2.25 -10.43 1.29
CA TRP A 93 2.54 -11.82 1.63
C TRP A 93 1.36 -12.48 2.35
N VAL A 94 0.75 -11.78 3.31
CA VAL A 94 -0.47 -12.24 3.99
C VAL A 94 -1.65 -12.31 3.03
N LEU A 95 -1.87 -11.28 2.20
CA LEU A 95 -2.98 -11.24 1.24
C LEU A 95 -2.88 -12.35 0.20
N LYS A 96 -1.67 -12.67 -0.28
CA LYS A 96 -1.41 -13.82 -1.15
C LYS A 96 -1.82 -15.14 -0.48
N ARG A 97 -1.55 -15.32 0.82
CA ARG A 97 -1.96 -16.52 1.57
C ARG A 97 -3.47 -16.62 1.73
N LEU A 98 -4.16 -15.50 1.65
CA LEU A 98 -5.61 -15.38 1.75
C LEU A 98 -6.26 -15.20 0.37
N ALA A 99 -5.59 -15.60 -0.73
CA ALA A 99 -6.05 -15.38 -2.10
C ALA A 99 -7.46 -15.93 -2.38
N ASP A 100 -7.85 -17.02 -1.71
CA ASP A 100 -9.20 -17.59 -1.82
C ASP A 100 -10.29 -16.62 -1.32
N PHE A 101 -9.98 -15.81 -0.31
CA PHE A 101 -10.90 -14.84 0.28
C PHE A 101 -10.76 -13.44 -0.33
N THR A 102 -9.53 -13.01 -0.62
CA THR A 102 -9.24 -11.64 -1.05
C THR A 102 -9.30 -11.47 -2.57
N GLY A 103 -9.20 -12.58 -3.32
CA GLY A 103 -9.06 -12.56 -4.77
C GLY A 103 -7.72 -12.04 -5.26
N LEU A 104 -6.70 -11.88 -4.42
CA LEU A 104 -5.35 -11.48 -4.84
C LEU A 104 -4.42 -12.70 -4.92
N GLY A 105 -4.29 -13.25 -6.11
CA GLY A 105 -3.35 -14.33 -6.40
C GLY A 105 -1.98 -13.76 -6.80
N ILE A 106 -0.92 -14.17 -6.11
CA ILE A 106 0.46 -13.84 -6.50
C ILE A 106 1.26 -15.14 -6.56
N GLY A 107 1.80 -15.51 -7.72
CA GLY A 107 2.40 -16.82 -7.98
C GLY A 107 3.66 -17.09 -7.14
N SER A 108 4.56 -16.10 -7.01
CA SER A 108 5.85 -16.29 -6.32
C SER A 108 6.14 -15.20 -5.28
N ILE A 109 7.05 -15.50 -4.34
CA ILE A 109 7.51 -14.50 -3.36
C ILE A 109 8.31 -13.38 -4.03
N LEU A 110 8.96 -13.65 -5.16
CA LEU A 110 9.69 -12.64 -5.93
C LEU A 110 8.76 -11.57 -6.48
N HIS A 111 7.56 -11.96 -6.96
CA HIS A 111 6.55 -10.99 -7.38
C HIS A 111 6.05 -10.13 -6.21
N VAL A 112 5.83 -10.73 -5.02
CA VAL A 112 5.49 -9.97 -3.80
C VAL A 112 6.57 -8.93 -3.50
N LEU A 113 7.84 -9.30 -3.59
CA LEU A 113 8.97 -8.40 -3.37
C LEU A 113 8.97 -7.24 -4.37
N VAL A 114 8.86 -7.53 -5.66
CA VAL A 114 8.86 -6.51 -6.73
C VAL A 114 7.69 -5.54 -6.57
N ILE A 115 6.48 -6.05 -6.32
CA ILE A 115 5.29 -5.22 -6.13
C ILE A 115 5.46 -4.33 -4.89
N ALA A 116 5.97 -4.87 -3.77
CA ALA A 116 6.22 -4.10 -2.55
C ALA A 116 7.24 -2.98 -2.77
N VAL A 117 8.33 -3.23 -3.52
CA VAL A 117 9.30 -2.18 -3.88
C VAL A 117 8.61 -1.06 -4.66
N VAL A 118 7.85 -1.39 -5.71
CA VAL A 118 7.20 -0.38 -6.55
C VAL A 118 6.14 0.40 -5.77
N LEU A 119 5.31 -0.27 -4.97
CA LEU A 119 4.32 0.40 -4.11
C LEU A 119 5.00 1.39 -3.17
N SER A 120 6.04 0.96 -2.45
CA SER A 120 6.73 1.80 -1.47
C SER A 120 7.32 3.08 -2.08
N LEU A 121 7.93 2.99 -3.27
CA LEU A 121 8.46 4.13 -4.00
C LEU A 121 7.37 5.14 -4.35
N VAL A 122 6.24 4.67 -4.89
CA VAL A 122 5.14 5.55 -5.28
C VAL A 122 4.46 6.14 -4.04
N GLN A 123 4.32 5.38 -2.95
CA GLN A 123 3.75 5.86 -1.69
C GLN A 123 4.60 6.96 -1.03
N VAL A 124 5.94 6.88 -1.08
CA VAL A 124 6.79 8.01 -0.67
C VAL A 124 6.48 9.24 -1.52
N GLY A 125 6.31 9.06 -2.84
CA GLY A 125 5.87 10.10 -3.77
C GLY A 125 4.53 10.72 -3.38
N VAL A 126 3.51 9.90 -3.09
CA VAL A 126 2.18 10.34 -2.64
C VAL A 126 2.31 11.17 -1.37
N LYS A 127 3.03 10.68 -0.36
CA LYS A 127 3.22 11.43 0.89
C LYS A 127 3.90 12.76 0.67
N ARG A 128 4.92 12.81 -0.20
CA ARG A 128 5.63 14.06 -0.54
C ARG A 128 4.70 15.05 -1.23
N TYR A 129 3.92 14.58 -2.21
CA TYR A 129 2.98 15.39 -2.96
C TYR A 129 1.84 15.92 -2.09
N SER A 130 1.18 15.05 -1.31
CA SER A 130 0.12 15.45 -0.37
C SER A 130 0.65 16.44 0.66
N SER A 131 1.84 16.21 1.22
CA SER A 131 2.44 17.14 2.19
C SER A 131 2.73 18.53 1.59
N LYS A 132 3.14 18.60 0.32
CA LYS A 132 3.34 19.87 -0.38
C LYS A 132 2.02 20.61 -0.64
N LEU A 133 1.00 19.90 -1.12
CA LEU A 133 -0.33 20.47 -1.34
C LEU A 133 -0.94 21.01 -0.06
N LEU A 134 -0.85 20.26 1.03
CA LEU A 134 -1.45 20.59 2.32
C LEU A 134 -0.68 21.66 3.12
N LYS A 135 0.53 22.04 2.69
CA LYS A 135 1.27 23.20 3.19
C LYS A 135 0.92 24.49 2.44
N LYS A 136 0.40 24.38 1.21
CA LYS A 136 0.02 25.51 0.37
C LYS A 136 -1.38 26.07 0.72
N ASN A 137 -2.17 25.29 1.45
CA ASN A 137 -3.50 25.62 1.98
C ASN A 137 -3.50 25.59 3.52
#